data_AF-A0AA38J5X6-F1
#
_entry.id   AF-A0AA38J5X6-F1
#
_cell.length_a   1.000
_cell.length_b   1.000
_cell.length_c   1.000
_cell.angle_alpha   90.00
_cell.angle_beta   90.00
_cell.angle_gamma   90.00
#
_symmetry.space_group_name_H-M   'P 1'
#
loop_
_entity.id
_entity.type
_entity.pdbx_description
1 polymer ?
#
loop_
_entity_poly.entity_id
_entity_poly.type
_entity_poly.pdbx_seq_one_letter_code
_entity_poly.pdbx_strand_id
1 'polypeptide(L)'
;MSTEKSVRVRVKVYDNTTSIYSQDIEISNGEGTFVVPAILADSDIIALQAELVSVDSKEIESHYVLAREPIHKWNSSSDCYLLIEGVEHTLQPEEEAHVAILSTCPCERDLHYVITTDGRVTDWAQRRYEDPVPPATSASAGAVCRLNFRLVTTY
;
A
#
# COMPACT_ATOMS: atom_id res chain seq x y z
N MET A 1 15.70 -13.61 27.42
CA MET A 1 14.72 -12.52 27.28
C MET A 1 15.22 -11.62 26.16
N SER A 2 14.49 -11.51 25.05
CA SER A 2 14.87 -10.62 23.94
C SER A 2 14.75 -9.17 24.43
N THR A 3 15.85 -8.42 24.39
CA THR A 3 15.89 -7.00 24.78
C THR A 3 15.64 -6.13 23.55
N GLU A 4 14.52 -6.33 22.87
CA GLU A 4 14.14 -5.43 21.79
C GLU A 4 13.68 -4.10 22.40
N LYS A 5 14.41 -3.05 22.02
CA LYS A 5 14.14 -1.69 22.45
C LYS A 5 12.96 -1.15 21.67
N SER A 6 12.05 -0.45 22.35
CA SER A 6 10.95 0.24 21.67
C SER A 6 11.53 1.46 20.94
N VAL A 7 11.19 1.60 19.66
CA VAL A 7 11.69 2.69 18.82
C VAL A 7 10.50 3.45 18.27
N ARG A 8 10.53 4.78 18.35
CA ARG A 8 9.55 5.64 17.67
C ARG A 8 10.19 6.27 16.45
N VAL A 9 9.50 6.14 15.32
CA VAL A 9 9.93 6.64 14.02
C VAL A 9 8.88 7.61 13.50
N ARG A 10 9.33 8.69 12.88
CA ARG A 10 8.49 9.62 12.14
C ARG A 10 8.60 9.31 10.66
N VAL A 11 7.48 8.90 10.08
CA VAL A 11 7.34 8.72 8.64
C VAL A 11 6.88 10.04 8.03
N LYS A 12 7.55 10.49 6.97
CA LYS A 12 7.20 11.69 6.21
C LYS A 12 7.09 11.36 4.74
N VAL A 13 6.14 12.00 4.07
CA VAL A 13 6.09 12.03 2.61
C VAL A 13 6.42 13.43 2.14
N TYR A 14 7.30 13.51 1.14
CA TYR A 14 7.73 14.75 0.50
C TYR A 14 7.29 14.78 -0.95
N ASP A 15 6.61 15.86 -1.34
CA ASP A 15 6.51 16.26 -2.73
C ASP A 15 7.65 17.24 -3.01
N ASN A 16 8.65 16.78 -3.76
CA ASN A 16 9.93 17.46 -3.95
C ASN A 16 10.61 17.79 -2.60
N THR A 17 10.59 19.04 -2.15
CA THR A 17 11.15 19.49 -0.86
C THR A 17 10.09 19.74 0.21
N THR A 18 8.80 19.71 -0.15
CA THR A 18 7.69 20.04 0.75
C THR A 18 7.19 18.79 1.46
N SER A 19 7.15 18.80 2.79
CA SER A 19 6.52 17.71 3.54
C SER A 19 5.00 17.85 3.44
N ILE A 20 4.35 16.86 2.81
CA ILE A 20 2.90 16.81 2.58
C ILE A 20 2.17 15.86 3.54
N TYR A 21 2.92 14.99 4.22
CA TYR A 21 2.42 14.08 5.24
C TYR A 21 3.49 13.81 6.29
N SER A 22 3.07 13.62 7.55
CA SER A 22 3.94 13.20 8.65
C SER A 22 3.14 12.44 9.70
N GLN A 23 3.66 11.31 10.17
CA GLN A 23 3.07 10.51 11.25
C GLN A 23 4.17 9.86 12.09
N ASP A 24 3.99 9.87 13.40
CA ASP A 24 4.83 9.09 14.32
C ASP A 24 4.24 7.68 14.47
N ILE A 25 5.09 6.66 14.36
CA ILE A 25 4.76 5.26 14.59
C ILE A 25 5.69 4.64 15.63
N GLU A 26 5.15 3.75 16.44
CA GLU A 26 5.93 2.90 17.32
C GLU A 26 6.30 1.62 16.59
N ILE A 27 7.59 1.28 16.63
CA ILE A 27 8.15 0.04 16.11
C ILE A 27 8.36 -0.90 17.29
N SER A 28 7.75 -2.07 17.18
CA SER A 28 7.88 -3.17 18.14
C SER A 28 8.34 -4.42 17.39
N ASN A 29 9.30 -5.16 17.94
CA ASN A 29 9.88 -6.35 17.32
C ASN A 29 10.53 -6.09 15.95
N GLY A 30 11.10 -4.89 15.76
CA GLY A 30 11.78 -4.49 14.53
C GLY A 30 10.88 -4.09 13.36
N GLU A 31 9.55 -4.16 13.51
CA GLU A 31 8.58 -3.80 12.47
C GLU A 31 7.58 -2.75 12.95
N GLY A 32 7.12 -1.89 12.03
CA GLY A 32 6.05 -0.94 12.26
C GLY A 32 5.27 -0.69 10.98
N THR A 33 3.94 -0.64 11.09
CA THR A 33 3.04 -0.43 9.95
C THR A 33 2.44 0.98 10.01
N PHE A 34 2.29 1.61 8.86
CA PHE A 34 1.61 2.90 8.72
C PHE A 34 0.80 2.90 7.43
N VAL A 35 -0.19 3.77 7.37
CA VAL A 35 -1.00 4.00 6.17
C VAL A 35 -0.87 5.46 5.80
N VAL A 36 -0.42 5.72 4.58
CA VAL A 36 -0.44 7.06 4.01
C VAL A 36 -1.81 7.25 3.38
N PRO A 37 -2.62 8.22 3.83
CA PRO A 37 -3.91 8.50 3.20
C PRO A 37 -3.70 8.92 1.75
N ALA A 38 -4.73 8.85 0.91
CA ALA A 38 -4.64 9.35 -0.46
C ALA A 38 -4.23 10.83 -0.44
N ILE A 39 -2.97 11.12 -0.83
CA ILE A 39 -2.44 12.47 -0.91
C ILE A 39 -2.44 12.89 -2.37
N LEU A 40 -2.90 14.12 -2.63
CA LEU A 40 -2.71 14.75 -3.93
C LEU A 40 -1.27 15.24 -3.98
N ALA A 41 -0.44 14.56 -4.77
CA ALA A 41 0.91 14.98 -5.09
C ALA A 41 0.97 15.38 -6.57
N ASP A 42 1.65 16.48 -6.87
CA ASP A 42 1.76 17.00 -8.23
C ASP A 42 2.97 16.39 -8.96
N SER A 43 3.99 15.96 -8.21
CA SER A 43 5.20 15.37 -8.77
C SER A 43 5.03 13.92 -9.21
N ASP A 44 5.76 13.53 -10.26
CA ASP A 44 5.87 12.14 -10.72
C ASP A 44 6.64 11.24 -9.76
N ILE A 45 7.44 11.83 -8.86
CA ILE A 45 8.21 11.13 -7.83
C ILE A 45 8.02 11.87 -6.52
N ILE A 46 7.55 11.16 -5.50
CA ILE A 46 7.52 11.62 -4.11
C ILE A 46 8.59 10.85 -3.32
N ALA A 47 9.04 11.40 -2.19
CA ALA A 47 9.98 10.71 -1.32
C ALA A 47 9.33 10.34 0.01
N LEU A 48 9.38 9.05 0.34
CA LEU A 48 9.03 8.53 1.66
C LEU A 48 10.28 8.51 2.53
N GLN A 49 10.24 9.13 3.70
CA GLN A 49 11.37 9.19 4.63
C GLN A 49 10.97 8.71 6.01
N ALA A 50 11.80 7.85 6.60
CA ALA A 50 11.67 7.42 7.99
C ALA A 50 12.78 8.07 8.82
N GLU A 51 12.42 8.74 9.91
CA GLU A 51 13.33 9.42 10.82
C GLU A 51 13.20 8.85 12.23
N LEU A 52 14.32 8.60 12.90
CA LEU A 52 14.31 8.20 14.30
C LEU A 52 13.87 9.39 15.18
N VAL A 53 12.93 9.14 16.10
CA VAL A 53 12.43 10.16 17.05
C VAL A 53 12.88 9.83 18.46
N SER A 54 12.68 8.59 18.90
CA SER A 54 13.08 8.18 20.25
C SER A 54 13.43 6.70 20.33
N VAL A 55 14.29 6.35 21.29
CA VAL A 55 14.62 4.95 21.65
C VAL A 55 14.37 4.77 23.14
N ASP A 56 13.64 3.73 23.53
CA ASP A 56 13.23 3.46 24.92
C ASP A 56 12.58 4.69 25.57
N SER A 57 11.66 5.35 24.85
CA SER A 57 10.98 6.58 25.25
C SER A 57 11.89 7.79 25.50
N LYS A 58 13.18 7.71 25.18
CA LYS A 58 14.12 8.83 25.21
C LYS A 58 14.22 9.46 23.83
N GLU A 59 13.76 10.71 23.71
CA GLU A 59 13.94 11.53 22.51
C GLU A 59 15.42 11.63 22.12
N ILE A 60 15.70 11.55 20.82
CA ILE A 60 17.04 11.82 20.30
C ILE A 60 17.19 13.32 20.01
N GLU A 61 18.37 13.88 20.25
CA GLU A 61 18.62 15.31 20.04
C GLU A 61 18.97 15.66 18.59
N SER A 62 19.41 14.66 17.81
CA SER A 62 19.83 14.84 16.42
C SER A 62 18.77 14.35 15.44
N HIS A 63 18.74 14.96 14.25
CA HIS A 63 17.98 14.43 13.13
C HIS A 63 18.71 13.21 12.56
N TYR A 64 18.07 12.03 12.62
CA TYR A 64 18.65 10.79 12.12
C TYR A 64 17.68 10.13 11.13
N VAL A 65 18.02 10.16 9.84
CA VAL A 65 17.26 9.52 8.77
C VAL A 65 17.63 8.04 8.70
N LEU A 66 16.64 7.17 8.89
CA LEU A 66 16.80 5.72 8.80
C LEU A 66 16.76 5.24 7.36
N ALA A 67 15.80 5.75 6.58
CA ALA A 67 15.60 5.41 5.19
C ALA A 67 14.94 6.57 4.44
N ARG A 68 15.22 6.66 3.14
CA ARG A 68 14.55 7.58 2.23
C ARG A 68 14.37 6.90 0.88
N GLU A 69 13.14 6.55 0.55
CA GLU A 69 12.79 5.79 -0.64
C GLU A 69 11.98 6.65 -1.63
N PRO A 70 12.32 6.64 -2.92
CA PRO A 70 11.50 7.26 -3.95
C PRO A 70 10.28 6.41 -4.26
N ILE A 71 9.10 7.03 -4.33
CA ILE A 71 7.85 6.41 -4.77
C ILE A 71 7.47 7.05 -6.09
N HIS A 72 7.36 6.22 -7.13
CA HIS A 72 7.04 6.66 -8.47
C HIS A 72 5.54 6.65 -8.69
N LYS A 73 5.03 7.71 -9.34
CA LYS A 73 3.67 7.75 -9.86
C LYS A 73 3.50 6.67 -10.92
N TRP A 74 2.39 5.96 -10.84
CA TRP A 74 2.01 5.02 -11.89
C TRP A 74 1.68 5.80 -13.18
N ASN A 75 2.36 5.46 -14.28
CA ASN A 75 2.12 6.12 -15.56
C ASN A 75 0.98 5.39 -16.30
N SER A 76 -0.16 6.08 -16.46
CA SER A 76 -1.34 5.57 -17.16
C SER A 76 -1.75 6.58 -18.23
N SER A 77 -1.85 6.15 -19.49
CA SER A 77 -2.29 7.02 -20.59
C SER A 77 -3.78 7.34 -20.55
N SER A 78 -4.55 6.59 -19.76
CA SER A 78 -6.00 6.76 -19.60
C SER A 78 -6.40 7.33 -18.25
N ASP A 79 -5.45 7.81 -17.44
CA ASP A 79 -5.65 8.33 -16.07
C ASP A 79 -6.51 7.42 -15.18
N CYS A 80 -6.41 6.11 -15.39
CA CYS A 80 -7.12 5.11 -14.60
C CYS A 80 -6.12 4.10 -14.01
N TYR A 81 -6.44 3.60 -12.82
CA TYR A 81 -5.53 2.90 -11.93
C TYR A 81 -6.20 1.69 -11.29
N LEU A 82 -5.36 0.73 -10.91
CA LEU A 82 -5.75 -0.46 -10.15
C LEU A 82 -4.93 -0.48 -8.85
N LEU A 83 -5.58 -0.81 -7.74
CA LEU A 83 -4.95 -1.05 -6.45
C LEU A 83 -5.36 -2.45 -5.98
N ILE A 84 -4.38 -3.26 -5.59
CA ILE A 84 -4.56 -4.61 -5.09
C ILE A 84 -4.25 -4.58 -3.59
N GLU A 85 -5.19 -5.00 -2.76
CA GLU A 85 -5.09 -5.02 -1.30
C GLU A 85 -5.48 -6.40 -0.75
N GLY A 86 -5.15 -6.69 0.52
CA GLY A 86 -5.69 -7.86 1.25
C GLY A 86 -4.71 -9.01 1.49
N VAL A 87 -3.45 -8.89 1.07
CA VAL A 87 -2.39 -9.81 1.53
C VAL A 87 -1.72 -9.19 2.75
N GLU A 88 -2.33 -9.40 3.92
CA GLU A 88 -1.91 -8.77 5.19
C GLU A 88 -0.73 -9.49 5.87
N HIS A 89 -0.49 -10.76 5.52
CA HIS A 89 0.59 -11.58 6.07
C HIS A 89 1.11 -12.59 5.04
N THR A 90 2.24 -13.23 5.37
CA THR A 90 2.75 -14.36 4.59
C THR A 90 1.80 -15.55 4.70
N LEU A 91 1.10 -15.83 3.62
CA LEU A 91 0.13 -16.93 3.52
C LEU A 91 0.82 -18.29 3.71
N GLN A 92 0.13 -19.21 4.38
CA GLN A 92 0.54 -20.60 4.51
C GLN A 92 -0.06 -21.46 3.40
N PRO A 93 0.54 -22.62 3.04
CA PRO A 93 -0.07 -23.54 2.08
C PRO A 93 -1.51 -23.91 2.47
N GLU A 94 -2.39 -24.02 1.48
CA GLU A 94 -3.84 -24.28 1.63
C GLU A 94 -4.63 -23.13 2.27
N GLU A 95 -3.99 -22.02 2.61
CA GLU A 95 -4.68 -20.81 3.05
C GLU A 95 -5.35 -20.10 1.86
N GLU A 96 -6.57 -19.61 2.10
CA GLU A 96 -7.33 -18.82 1.13
C GLU A 96 -6.95 -17.34 1.26
N ALA A 97 -6.27 -16.82 0.24
CA ALA A 97 -5.97 -15.39 0.17
C ALA A 97 -7.23 -14.62 -0.22
N HIS A 98 -7.51 -13.57 0.54
CA HIS A 98 -8.62 -12.67 0.28
C HIS A 98 -8.08 -11.35 -0.23
N VAL A 99 -8.26 -11.09 -1.52
CA VAL A 99 -7.70 -9.92 -2.19
C VAL A 99 -8.84 -9.02 -2.66
N ALA A 100 -8.69 -7.71 -2.47
CA ALA A 100 -9.59 -6.72 -3.03
C ALA A 100 -8.86 -5.96 -4.14
N ILE A 101 -9.52 -5.83 -5.29
CA ILE A 101 -9.01 -5.04 -6.41
C ILE A 101 -9.91 -3.81 -6.55
N LEU A 102 -9.34 -2.65 -6.29
CA LEU A 102 -9.98 -1.35 -6.45
C LEU A 102 -9.58 -0.77 -7.80
N SER A 103 -10.56 -0.27 -8.56
CA SER A 103 -10.33 0.29 -9.89
C SER A 103 -10.96 1.66 -10.03
N THR A 104 -10.19 2.61 -10.56
CA THR A 104 -10.72 3.89 -11.05
C THR A 104 -11.07 3.85 -12.54
N CYS A 105 -10.86 2.71 -13.21
CA CYS A 105 -11.23 2.50 -14.60
C CYS A 105 -12.75 2.22 -14.74
N PRO A 106 -13.35 2.34 -15.94
CA PRO A 106 -14.77 2.00 -16.13
C PRO A 106 -15.08 0.54 -15.73
N CYS A 107 -16.08 0.35 -14.87
CA CYS A 107 -16.42 -0.97 -14.30
C CYS A 107 -16.94 -2.00 -15.33
N GLU A 108 -17.32 -1.55 -16.53
CA GLU A 108 -17.82 -2.43 -17.61
C GLU A 108 -16.71 -3.26 -18.28
N ARG A 109 -15.44 -3.03 -17.91
CA ARG A 109 -14.31 -3.75 -18.50
C ARG A 109 -14.03 -5.05 -17.79
N ASP A 110 -13.57 -6.02 -18.57
CA ASP A 110 -13.08 -7.29 -18.07
C ASP A 110 -11.71 -7.08 -17.39
N LEU A 111 -11.52 -7.72 -16.24
CA LEU A 111 -10.26 -7.80 -15.53
C LEU A 111 -9.57 -9.13 -15.85
N HIS A 112 -8.30 -9.05 -16.24
CA HIS A 112 -7.43 -10.20 -16.45
C HIS A 112 -6.39 -10.25 -15.35
N TYR A 113 -6.13 -11.44 -14.81
CA TYR A 113 -5.07 -11.65 -13.82
C TYR A 113 -4.26 -12.90 -14.17
N VAL A 114 -3.02 -12.91 -13.68
CA VAL A 114 -2.07 -14.00 -13.81
C VAL A 114 -1.44 -14.22 -12.44
N ILE A 115 -1.37 -15.47 -12.00
CA ILE A 115 -0.68 -15.89 -10.79
C ILE A 115 0.66 -16.48 -11.21
N THR A 116 1.73 -16.00 -10.56
CA THR A 116 3.09 -16.49 -10.81
C THR A 116 3.73 -17.02 -9.54
N THR A 117 4.40 -18.17 -9.67
CA THR A 117 5.18 -18.81 -8.60
C THR A 117 6.54 -19.18 -9.18
N ASP A 118 7.63 -18.86 -8.48
CA ASP A 118 9.02 -19.12 -8.92
C ASP A 118 9.31 -18.68 -10.37
N GLY A 119 8.76 -17.53 -10.76
CA GLY A 119 8.94 -16.95 -12.10
C GLY A 119 8.17 -17.66 -13.21
N ARG A 120 7.22 -18.54 -12.90
CA ARG A 120 6.35 -19.24 -13.87
C ARG A 120 4.89 -18.87 -13.67
N VAL A 121 4.12 -18.87 -14.76
CA VAL A 121 2.66 -18.75 -14.71
C VAL A 121 2.06 -20.06 -14.22
N THR A 122 1.31 -20.00 -13.13
CA THR A 122 0.65 -21.15 -12.50
C THR A 122 -0.85 -21.15 -12.70
N ASP A 123 -1.47 -19.96 -12.74
CA ASP A 123 -2.90 -19.79 -13.04
C ASP A 123 -3.15 -18.45 -13.74
N TRP A 124 -4.26 -18.34 -14.45
CA TRP A 124 -4.73 -17.10 -15.07
C TRP A 124 -6.22 -17.20 -15.37
N ALA A 125 -6.94 -16.08 -15.25
CA ALA A 125 -8.33 -16.03 -15.69
C ALA A 125 -8.79 -14.61 -16.03
N GLN A 126 -10.04 -14.54 -16.48
CA GLN A 126 -10.78 -13.31 -16.72
C GLN A 126 -11.97 -13.25 -15.76
N ARG A 127 -12.21 -12.07 -15.18
CA ARG A 127 -13.36 -11.79 -14.30
C ARG A 127 -14.01 -10.47 -14.71
N ARG A 128 -15.32 -10.38 -14.51
CA ARG A 128 -16.04 -9.09 -14.56
C ARG A 128 -16.20 -8.57 -13.14
N TYR A 129 -16.22 -7.25 -12.99
CA TYR A 129 -16.56 -6.63 -11.73
C TYR A 129 -17.96 -7.06 -11.29
N GLU A 130 -18.10 -7.45 -10.02
CA GLU A 130 -19.40 -7.51 -9.35
C GLU A 130 -19.85 -6.07 -9.03
N ASP A 131 -21.16 -5.86 -8.89
CA ASP A 131 -21.82 -4.53 -8.89
C ASP A 131 -21.03 -3.38 -8.23
N PRO A 132 -21.04 -2.17 -8.82
CA PRO A 132 -20.25 -1.03 -8.34
C PRO A 132 -20.60 -0.67 -6.89
N VAL A 133 -19.57 -0.55 -6.04
CA VAL A 133 -19.72 -0.07 -4.66
C VAL A 133 -20.03 1.43 -4.72
N PRO A 134 -21.15 1.92 -4.15
CA PRO A 134 -21.43 3.34 -4.11
C PRO A 134 -20.33 4.07 -3.33
N PRO A 135 -19.83 5.22 -3.81
CA PRO A 135 -18.81 5.97 -3.11
C PRO A 135 -19.31 6.38 -1.72
N ALA A 136 -18.55 6.04 -0.68
CA ALA A 136 -18.79 6.54 0.66
C ALA A 136 -18.50 8.05 0.68
N THR A 137 -19.56 8.85 0.55
CA THR A 137 -19.68 10.26 0.94
C THR A 137 -18.38 11.09 0.89
N SER A 138 -18.01 11.58 -0.29
CA SER A 138 -17.54 12.97 -0.48
C SER A 138 -17.42 13.25 -1.97
N ALA A 139 -17.76 14.48 -2.35
CA ALA A 139 -17.95 14.91 -3.72
C ALA A 139 -16.80 14.59 -4.69
N SER A 140 -17.18 14.26 -5.93
CA SER A 140 -16.36 14.31 -7.15
C SER A 140 -15.19 13.33 -7.33
N ALA A 141 -15.30 12.09 -6.88
CA ALA A 141 -14.49 11.00 -7.44
C ALA A 141 -15.41 10.03 -8.20
N GLY A 142 -15.05 9.65 -9.43
CA GLY A 142 -15.77 8.64 -10.19
C GLY A 142 -15.97 7.36 -9.36
N ALA A 143 -17.02 6.60 -9.66
CA ALA A 143 -17.30 5.35 -8.94
C ALA A 143 -16.07 4.44 -8.98
N VAL A 144 -15.49 4.14 -7.81
CA VAL A 144 -14.41 3.16 -7.69
C VAL A 144 -15.05 1.78 -7.68
N CYS A 145 -14.69 0.95 -8.66
CA CYS A 145 -15.17 -0.42 -8.75
C CYS A 145 -14.35 -1.29 -7.79
N ARG A 146 -15.00 -2.22 -7.09
CA ARG A 146 -14.32 -3.18 -6.23
C ARG A 146 -14.63 -4.59 -6.70
N LEU A 147 -13.59 -5.38 -6.93
CA LEU A 147 -13.72 -6.83 -7.13
C LEU A 147 -13.09 -7.53 -5.93
N ASN A 148 -13.83 -8.42 -5.28
CA ASN A 148 -13.26 -9.31 -4.28
C ASN A 148 -12.81 -10.59 -4.99
N PHE A 149 -11.56 -10.94 -4.78
CA PHE A 149 -10.90 -12.07 -5.39
C PHE A 149 -10.44 -13.02 -4.30
N ARG A 150 -10.66 -14.32 -4.53
CA ARG A 150 -10.23 -15.38 -3.62
C ARG A 150 -9.42 -16.39 -4.40
N LEU A 151 -8.27 -16.75 -3.85
CA LEU A 151 -7.37 -17.75 -4.41
C LEU A 151 -6.86 -18.63 -3.29
N VAL A 152 -6.84 -19.94 -3.53
CA VAL A 152 -6.24 -20.89 -2.60
C VAL A 152 -4.77 -21.03 -2.97
N THR A 153 -3.89 -20.85 -2.00
CA THR A 153 -2.46 -21.07 -2.20
C THR A 153 -2.20 -22.57 -2.38
N THR A 154 -1.88 -22.98 -3.60
CA THR A 154 -1.45 -24.34 -3.90
C THR A 154 0.07 -24.42 -3.73
N TYR A 155 0.49 -25.42 -2.94
CA TYR A 155 1.85 -25.90 -2.66
C TYR A 155 3.02 -25.31 -3.47
#